data_AF-A0AAI9GNJ7-F1
#
_entry.id   AF-A0AAI9GNJ7-F1
#
_cell.length_a   1.000
_cell.length_b   1.000
_cell.length_c   1.000
_cell.angle_alpha   90.00
_cell.angle_beta   90.00
_cell.angle_gamma   90.00
#
_symmetry.space_group_name_H-M   'P 1'
#
loop_
_entity.id
_entity.type
_entity.pdbx_description
1 polymer ?
#
loop_
_entity_poly.entity_id
_entity_poly.type
_entity_poly.pdbx_seq_one_letter_code
_entity_poly.pdbx_strand_id
1 'polypeptide(L)'
;MKKSGRLWLTNWFGLYRDDGSIDDYIFISGVRRSNVRIHPLRPDGSGTSWGCITFFRSSEFSAFRNSLLRIQKCKVNGTNLMAYGIVTVKGSVTGPCYVR
;
A
#
# COMPACT_ATOMS: atom_id res chain seq x y z
N MET A 1 -12.91 25.36 9.51
CA MET A 1 -13.22 24.29 10.49
C MET A 1 -12.87 22.94 9.87
N LYS A 2 -11.80 22.27 10.32
CA LYS A 2 -11.38 20.96 9.78
C LYS A 2 -12.18 19.87 10.48
N LYS A 3 -13.03 19.13 9.75
CA LYS A 3 -13.75 17.99 10.32
C LYS A 3 -12.76 16.87 10.65
N SER A 4 -12.56 16.65 11.93
CA SER A 4 -12.02 15.41 12.51
C SER A 4 -12.88 14.24 12.01
N GLY A 5 -12.29 13.29 11.27
CA GLY A 5 -13.03 12.11 10.80
C GLY A 5 -12.78 11.65 9.36
N ARG A 6 -11.60 11.88 8.76
CA ARG A 6 -11.08 11.08 7.61
C ARG A 6 -9.66 11.44 7.14
N LEU A 7 -8.88 12.15 7.95
CA LEU A 7 -7.57 12.67 7.54
C LEU A 7 -6.47 11.61 7.38
N TRP A 8 -6.65 10.40 7.95
CA TRP A 8 -5.61 9.37 7.99
C TRP A 8 -5.29 8.74 6.62
N LEU A 9 -6.27 8.62 5.72
CA LEU A 9 -6.10 7.95 4.42
C LEU A 9 -5.38 8.80 3.38
N THR A 10 -5.38 10.13 3.53
CA THR A 10 -4.83 11.06 2.53
C THR A 10 -3.32 10.93 2.32
N ASN A 11 -2.64 10.25 3.24
CA ASN A 11 -1.18 10.12 3.22
C ASN A 11 -0.68 8.74 2.79
N TRP A 12 -1.58 7.78 2.56
CA TRP A 12 -1.21 6.40 2.19
C TRP A 12 -0.99 6.28 0.68
N PHE A 13 -0.27 5.24 0.27
CA PHE A 13 -0.05 4.95 -1.15
C PHE A 13 -0.88 3.74 -1.59
N GLY A 14 -1.56 3.88 -2.73
CA GLY A 14 -2.25 2.79 -3.42
C GLY A 14 -1.26 1.83 -4.08
N LEU A 15 -1.47 0.53 -3.90
CA LEU A 15 -0.80 -0.51 -4.67
C LEU A 15 -1.80 -1.15 -5.63
N TYR A 16 -1.44 -1.14 -6.90
CA TYR A 16 -2.19 -1.75 -8.00
C TYR A 16 -1.36 -2.89 -8.55
N ARG A 17 -2.00 -4.00 -8.91
CA ARG A 17 -1.28 -5.13 -9.49
C ARG A 17 -0.84 -4.78 -10.91
N ASP A 18 0.35 -5.23 -11.27
CA ASP A 18 0.84 -5.15 -12.64
C ASP A 18 0.38 -6.39 -13.43
N ASP A 19 -0.90 -6.40 -13.81
CA ASP A 19 -1.54 -7.47 -14.61
C ASP A 19 -2.22 -6.94 -15.88
N GLY A 20 -1.91 -5.69 -16.26
CA GLY A 20 -2.50 -5.00 -17.40
C GLY A 20 -3.84 -4.32 -17.11
N SER A 21 -4.42 -4.51 -15.93
CA SER A 21 -5.60 -3.77 -15.47
C SER A 21 -5.25 -2.85 -14.30
N ILE A 22 -5.79 -1.62 -14.30
CA ILE A 22 -5.64 -0.72 -13.16
C ILE A 22 -6.92 -0.81 -12.33
N ASP A 23 -6.97 -1.81 -11.47
CA ASP A 23 -8.04 -2.00 -10.50
C ASP A 23 -7.50 -2.12 -9.07
N ASP A 24 -8.38 -1.87 -8.11
CA ASP A 24 -8.05 -1.90 -6.69
C ASP A 24 -8.55 -3.19 -6.02
N TYR A 25 -8.72 -4.26 -6.80
CA TYR A 25 -9.13 -5.56 -6.30
C TYR A 25 -8.52 -6.70 -7.09
N ILE A 26 -8.37 -7.86 -6.46
CA ILE A 26 -8.01 -9.10 -7.14
C ILE A 26 -8.80 -10.26 -6.57
N PHE A 27 -9.06 -11.28 -7.39
CA PHE A 27 -9.44 -12.60 -6.94
C PHE A 27 -8.21 -13.52 -6.85
N ILE A 28 -7.93 -14.02 -5.64
CA ILE A 28 -6.92 -15.05 -5.41
C ILE A 28 -7.67 -16.29 -4.93
N SER A 29 -7.61 -17.39 -5.70
CA SER A 29 -8.34 -18.64 -5.40
C SER A 29 -9.83 -18.40 -5.11
N GLY A 30 -10.48 -17.54 -5.90
CA GLY A 30 -11.90 -17.20 -5.74
C GLY A 30 -12.20 -16.17 -4.64
N VAL A 31 -11.22 -15.76 -3.84
CA VAL A 31 -11.40 -14.77 -2.76
C VAL A 31 -11.05 -13.38 -3.26
N ARG A 32 -12.01 -12.45 -3.22
CA ARG A 32 -11.78 -11.03 -3.51
C ARG A 32 -10.95 -10.39 -2.40
N ARG A 33 -9.82 -9.79 -2.78
CA ARG A 33 -8.98 -8.91 -1.96
C ARG A 33 -8.98 -7.53 -2.61
N SER A 34 -8.89 -6.47 -1.82
CA SER A 34 -8.95 -5.11 -2.35
C SER A 34 -8.23 -4.13 -1.43
N ASN A 35 -8.09 -2.88 -1.87
CA ASN A 35 -7.59 -1.79 -1.04
C ASN A 35 -6.18 -2.07 -0.49
N VAL A 36 -5.29 -2.64 -1.30
CA VAL A 36 -3.91 -2.90 -0.88
C VAL A 36 -3.16 -1.56 -0.85
N ARG A 37 -2.54 -1.25 0.31
CA ARG A 37 -1.89 0.05 0.54
C ARG A 37 -0.51 -0.11 1.14
N ILE A 38 0.29 0.95 1.04
CA ILE A 38 1.42 1.20 1.93
C ILE A 38 0.99 2.24 2.97
N HIS A 39 1.02 1.88 4.25
CA HIS A 39 0.55 2.73 5.33
C HIS A 39 1.23 2.44 6.68
N PRO A 40 1.21 3.37 7.65
CA PRO A 40 1.57 3.06 9.03
C PRO A 40 0.40 2.36 9.75
N LEU A 41 0.67 1.81 10.94
CA LEU A 41 -0.41 1.51 11.88
C LEU A 41 -1.26 2.75 12.18
N ARG A 42 -2.47 2.53 12.72
CA ARG A 42 -3.31 3.63 13.20
C ARG A 42 -2.59 4.37 14.34
N PRO A 43 -2.94 5.65 14.60
CA PRO A 43 -2.29 6.44 15.66
C PRO A 43 -2.33 5.80 17.05
N ASP A 44 -3.37 4.99 17.32
CA ASP A 44 -3.54 4.21 18.56
C ASP A 44 -2.71 2.91 18.60
N GLY A 45 -1.87 2.68 17.58
CA GLY A 45 -1.07 1.45 17.43
C GLY A 45 -1.86 0.25 16.92
N SER A 46 -3.18 0.37 16.71
CA SER A 46 -4.00 -0.71 16.16
C SER A 46 -3.83 -0.84 14.64
N GLY A 47 -4.21 -1.99 14.11
CA GLY A 47 -4.21 -2.26 12.69
C GLY A 47 -3.58 -3.59 12.37
N THR A 48 -4.09 -4.21 11.33
CA THR A 48 -3.60 -5.47 10.80
C THR A 48 -3.35 -5.27 9.32
N SER A 49 -2.26 -5.83 8.80
CA SER A 49 -1.87 -5.57 7.42
C SER A 49 -2.87 -6.12 6.41
N TRP A 50 -3.52 -7.27 6.64
CA TRP A 50 -4.49 -7.91 5.73
C TRP A 50 -4.03 -7.95 4.25
N GLY A 51 -2.71 -7.98 4.01
CA GLY A 51 -2.10 -7.93 2.67
C GLY A 51 -1.52 -6.58 2.24
N CYS A 52 -1.70 -5.52 3.05
CA CYS A 52 -0.99 -4.25 2.91
C CYS A 52 0.48 -4.36 3.33
N ILE A 53 1.29 -3.40 2.89
CA ILE A 53 2.63 -3.18 3.44
C ILE A 53 2.50 -2.18 4.58
N THR A 54 2.59 -2.66 5.81
CA THR A 54 2.33 -1.86 7.01
C THR A 54 3.62 -1.56 7.76
N PHE A 55 3.90 -0.27 7.99
CA PHE A 55 4.99 0.18 8.84
C PHE A 55 4.53 0.21 10.30
N PHE A 56 5.26 -0.48 11.18
CA PHE A 56 4.92 -0.54 12.61
C PHE A 56 5.13 0.81 13.30
N ARG A 57 6.23 1.52 12.95
CA ARG A 57 6.51 2.87 13.44
C ARG A 57 6.04 3.91 12.43
N SER A 58 5.19 4.83 12.88
CA SER A 58 4.69 5.94 12.06
C SER A 58 5.81 6.89 11.58
N SER A 59 6.89 7.03 12.35
CA SER A 59 8.07 7.82 11.96
C SER A 59 8.79 7.23 10.74
N GLU A 60 8.91 5.91 10.65
CA GLU A 60 9.53 5.23 9.50
C GLU A 60 8.67 5.38 8.25
N PHE A 61 7.36 5.24 8.38
CA PHE A 61 6.44 5.56 7.29
C PHE A 61 6.59 7.01 6.83
N SER A 62 6.74 7.95 7.76
CA SER A 62 6.89 9.38 7.44
C SER A 62 8.17 9.64 6.64
N ALA A 63 9.29 9.02 7.05
CA ALA A 63 10.55 9.09 6.32
C ALA A 63 10.43 8.49 4.91
N PHE A 64 9.86 7.28 4.81
CA PHE A 64 9.59 6.60 3.54
C PHE A 64 8.72 7.44 2.61
N ARG A 65 7.58 7.95 3.10
CA ARG A 65 6.65 8.81 2.36
C ARG A 65 7.35 10.04 1.83
N ASN A 66 8.12 10.74 2.67
CA ASN A 66 8.82 11.95 2.27
C ASN A 66 9.86 11.65 1.18
N SER A 67 10.52 10.50 1.23
CA SER A 67 11.41 10.06 0.16
C SER A 67 10.65 9.79 -1.15
N LEU A 68 9.53 9.07 -1.12
CA LEU A 68 8.71 8.84 -2.31
C LEU A 68 8.17 10.13 -2.92
N LEU A 69 7.72 11.10 -2.11
CA LEU A 69 7.19 12.35 -2.64
C LEU A 69 8.22 13.22 -3.36
N ARG A 70 9.51 12.96 -3.18
CA ARG A 70 10.61 13.69 -3.84
C ARG A 70 11.08 13.05 -5.13
N ILE A 71 10.64 11.83 -5.46
CA ILE A 71 11.08 11.17 -6.69
C ILE A 71 10.25 11.61 -7.89
N GLN A 72 10.87 11.60 -9.06
CA GLN A 72 10.17 11.78 -10.32
C GLN A 72 9.19 10.62 -10.52
N LYS A 73 7.93 10.94 -10.80
CA LYS A 73 6.92 9.92 -11.13
C LYS A 73 7.15 9.34 -12.52
N CYS A 74 6.86 8.07 -12.69
CA CYS A 74 6.82 7.40 -13.99
C CYS A 74 5.38 7.31 -14.52
N LYS A 75 5.22 7.39 -15.84
CA LYS A 75 3.93 7.18 -16.50
C LYS A 75 3.61 5.68 -16.51
N VAL A 76 2.39 5.33 -16.16
CA VAL A 76 1.92 3.94 -16.28
C VAL A 76 1.53 3.69 -17.75
N ASN A 77 2.15 2.68 -18.37
CA ASN A 77 1.96 2.35 -19.77
C ASN A 77 0.47 2.19 -20.12
N GLY A 78 0.06 2.72 -21.28
CA GLY A 78 -1.32 2.64 -21.75
C GLY A 78 -2.32 3.55 -21.02
N THR A 79 -1.87 4.39 -20.05
CA THR A 79 -2.78 5.27 -19.28
C THR A 79 -2.23 6.68 -19.12
N ASN A 80 -3.03 7.59 -18.57
CA ASN A 80 -2.59 8.93 -18.15
C ASN A 80 -2.23 9.01 -16.66
N LEU A 81 -2.08 7.87 -15.99
CA LEU A 81 -1.74 7.80 -14.58
C LEU A 81 -0.22 7.88 -14.37
N MET A 82 0.13 8.43 -13.20
CA MET A 82 1.51 8.58 -12.76
C MET A 82 1.73 7.79 -11.48
N ALA A 83 2.78 6.97 -11.45
CA ALA A 83 3.16 6.16 -10.31
C ALA A 83 4.48 6.65 -9.71
N TYR A 84 4.67 6.39 -8.41
CA TYR A 84 5.94 6.64 -7.73
C TYR A 84 6.97 5.54 -8.01
N GLY A 85 6.54 4.34 -8.42
CA GLY A 85 7.45 3.25 -8.75
C GLY A 85 6.75 1.89 -8.68
N ILE A 86 7.57 0.84 -8.74
CA ILE A 86 7.15 -0.55 -8.67
C ILE A 86 7.63 -1.15 -7.35
N VAL A 87 6.77 -1.92 -6.69
CA VAL A 87 7.12 -2.70 -5.51
C VAL A 87 7.13 -4.18 -5.88
N THR A 88 8.25 -4.85 -5.67
CA THR A 88 8.34 -6.30 -5.83
C THR A 88 8.23 -6.96 -4.46
N VAL A 89 7.13 -7.68 -4.22
CA VAL A 89 6.93 -8.45 -3.00
C VAL A 89 7.42 -9.87 -3.23
N LYS A 90 8.38 -10.32 -2.41
CA LYS A 90 8.88 -11.69 -2.41
C LYS A 90 8.35 -12.41 -1.18
N GLY A 91 7.71 -13.56 -1.39
CA GLY A 91 7.27 -14.45 -0.32
C GLY A 91 7.87 -15.84 -0.52
N SER A 92 8.07 -16.58 0.57
CA SER A 92 8.32 -18.02 0.49
C SER A 92 7.00 -18.76 0.63
N VAL A 93 6.65 -19.58 -0.36
CA VAL A 93 5.50 -20.49 -0.29
C VAL A 93 5.87 -21.84 0.32
N THR A 94 7.16 -22.08 0.58
CA THR A 94 7.69 -23.34 1.12
C THR A 94 8.05 -23.25 2.60
N GLY A 95 8.02 -22.05 3.20
CA GLY A 95 8.25 -21.84 4.62
C GLY A 95 6.93 -21.85 5.42
N PRO A 96 6.95 -22.25 6.70
CA PRO A 96 5.78 -22.15 7.56
C PRO A 96 5.28 -20.69 7.67
N CYS A 97 3.98 -20.50 7.49
CA CYS A 97 3.32 -19.24 7.78
C CYS A 97 3.29 -19.02 9.30
N TYR A 98 4.27 -18.30 9.85
CA TYR A 98 4.19 -17.83 11.23
C TYR A 98 3.26 -16.62 11.32
N VAL A 99 1.96 -16.89 11.43
CA VAL A 99 1.01 -15.90 11.93
C VAL A 99 1.27 -15.72 13.42
N ARG A 100 1.91 -14.59 13.78
CA ARG A 100 1.96 -14.12 15.17
C ARG A 100 0.63 -13.50 15.56
#